data_AF-A0A6N2KK36-F1
#
_entry.id   AF-A0A6N2KK36-F1
#
_cell.length_a   1.000
_cell.length_b   1.000
_cell.length_c   1.000
_cell.angle_alpha   90.00
_cell.angle_beta   90.00
_cell.angle_gamma   90.00
#
_symmetry.space_group_name_H-M   'P 1'
#
loop_
_entity.id
_entity.type
_entity.pdbx_description
1 polymer ?
#
loop_
_entity_poly.entity_id
_entity_poly.type
_entity_poly.pdbx_seq_one_letter_code
_entity_poly.pdbx_strand_id
1 'polypeptide(L)'
;MADSTVARRKGKKNMDQAQKKQERITKDEISRSKATKTCDLVSFWDLPEYLKDNEFILSYYRADWPLKEALFSIFRWHNETLNVWTHLLGFLLFVVVDHGEFNASASGCGSVRLVNLCWIGSAYHLWKWMFLLATRWPFYVFLGGSMFCLLSSTICHLFCCHSHDLNIHLLRMDYVGIATMIITSFFPPIYYIFQCEPHWQFIYLGGVTALGMFTIVTLLSPSLSTGKFRSFRAFLFSSMALFGLFPAAHAIFVNWNNPMRDTILAYESAMAIFYLTGTGFYVSRFPERLKPGWFDLTGHSHQIFHVFVVLGALAHYGATLTFLEYRDQAGCGANL
;
A
#
# COMPACT_ATOMS: atom_id res chain seq x y z
N MET A 1 35.74 -65.52 -35.06
CA MET A 1 35.22 -64.99 -33.78
C MET A 1 35.23 -63.46 -33.66
N ALA A 2 35.82 -62.69 -34.60
CA ALA A 2 35.88 -61.22 -34.48
C ALA A 2 34.60 -60.47 -34.92
N ASP A 3 33.77 -61.07 -35.77
CA ASP A 3 32.67 -60.39 -36.45
C ASP A 3 31.40 -60.22 -35.60
N SER A 4 31.11 -61.20 -34.72
CA SER A 4 29.96 -61.14 -33.80
C SER A 4 30.11 -60.06 -32.72
N THR A 5 31.34 -59.75 -32.32
CA THR A 5 31.66 -58.74 -31.29
C THR A 5 31.43 -57.31 -31.80
N VAL A 6 31.71 -57.07 -33.09
CA VAL A 6 31.50 -55.77 -33.74
C VAL A 6 30.01 -55.51 -33.94
N ALA A 7 29.25 -56.51 -34.42
CA ALA A 7 27.79 -56.42 -34.53
C ALA A 7 27.12 -56.16 -33.17
N ARG A 8 27.57 -56.84 -32.11
CA ARG A 8 27.06 -56.67 -30.74
C ARG A 8 27.39 -55.28 -30.17
N ARG A 9 28.57 -54.72 -30.45
CA ARG A 9 28.93 -53.34 -30.10
C ARG A 9 28.09 -52.30 -30.83
N LYS A 10 27.81 -52.52 -32.12
CA LYS A 10 27.00 -51.61 -32.95
C LYS A 10 25.53 -51.60 -32.50
N GLY A 11 24.98 -52.77 -32.17
CA GLY A 11 23.63 -52.90 -31.58
C GLY A 11 23.48 -52.19 -30.24
N LYS A 12 24.47 -52.34 -29.33
CA LYS A 12 24.46 -51.67 -28.02
C LYS A 12 24.50 -50.13 -28.16
N LYS A 13 25.34 -49.63 -29.07
CA LYS A 13 25.46 -48.18 -29.33
C LYS A 13 24.17 -47.57 -29.89
N ASN A 14 23.43 -48.32 -30.70
CA ASN A 14 22.14 -47.89 -31.24
C ASN A 14 21.04 -47.85 -30.17
N MET A 15 21.01 -48.83 -29.25
CA MET A 15 20.07 -48.83 -28.11
C MET A 15 20.35 -47.66 -27.15
N ASP A 16 21.61 -47.39 -26.84
CA ASP A 16 22.00 -46.26 -25.97
C ASP A 16 21.61 -44.89 -26.60
N GLN A 17 21.68 -44.77 -27.93
CA GLN A 17 21.22 -43.57 -28.64
C GLN A 17 19.69 -43.42 -28.64
N ALA A 18 18.95 -44.53 -28.80
CA ALA A 18 17.50 -44.53 -28.74
C ALA A 18 17.00 -44.12 -27.34
N GLN A 19 17.63 -44.64 -26.28
CA GLN A 19 17.28 -44.32 -24.90
C GLN A 19 17.57 -42.85 -24.55
N LYS A 20 18.72 -42.31 -24.97
CA LYS A 20 19.03 -40.88 -24.82
C LYS A 20 18.08 -39.96 -25.60
N LYS A 21 17.61 -40.41 -26.76
CA LYS A 21 16.62 -39.66 -27.56
C LYS A 21 15.27 -39.65 -26.84
N GLN A 22 14.85 -40.79 -26.28
CA GLN A 22 13.62 -40.89 -25.49
C GLN A 22 13.67 -39.99 -24.25
N GLU A 23 14.77 -40.02 -23.49
CA GLU A 23 14.94 -39.15 -22.32
C GLU A 23 14.92 -37.66 -22.66
N ARG A 24 15.46 -37.26 -23.82
CA ARG A 24 15.37 -35.87 -24.29
C ARG A 24 13.94 -35.51 -24.65
N ILE A 25 13.22 -36.36 -25.38
CA ILE A 25 11.82 -36.14 -25.73
C ILE A 25 10.97 -36.00 -24.46
N THR A 26 11.14 -36.88 -23.47
CA THR A 26 10.42 -36.81 -22.20
C THR A 26 10.77 -35.55 -21.41
N LYS A 27 12.04 -35.12 -21.40
CA LYS A 27 12.44 -33.85 -20.76
C LYS A 27 11.87 -32.63 -21.49
N ASP A 28 11.85 -32.66 -22.82
CA ASP A 28 11.30 -31.59 -23.65
C ASP A 28 9.78 -31.49 -23.48
N GLU A 29 9.07 -32.62 -23.40
CA GLU A 29 7.64 -32.71 -23.10
C GLU A 29 7.30 -32.23 -21.69
N ILE A 30 8.08 -32.62 -20.68
CA ILE A 30 7.92 -32.10 -19.30
C ILE A 30 8.20 -30.59 -19.24
N SER A 31 9.19 -30.10 -20.00
CA SER A 31 9.47 -28.67 -20.08
C SER A 31 8.38 -27.89 -20.81
N ARG A 32 7.81 -28.46 -21.88
CA ARG A 32 6.66 -27.88 -22.60
C ARG A 32 5.41 -27.90 -21.75
N SER A 33 5.12 -29.00 -21.05
CA SER A 33 4.02 -29.12 -20.10
C SER A 33 4.12 -28.09 -18.97
N LYS A 34 5.33 -27.85 -18.45
CA LYS A 34 5.58 -26.74 -17.51
C LYS A 34 5.43 -25.35 -18.14
N ALA A 35 5.77 -25.19 -19.43
CA ALA A 35 5.62 -23.94 -20.16
C ALA A 35 4.17 -23.65 -20.59
N THR A 36 3.33 -24.68 -20.73
CA THR A 36 1.89 -24.59 -21.01
C THR A 36 1.07 -24.85 -19.75
N LYS A 37 1.44 -24.27 -18.61
CA LYS A 37 0.48 -24.09 -17.52
C LYS A 37 -0.52 -23.04 -18.01
N THR A 38 -1.72 -23.47 -18.39
CA THR A 38 -2.77 -22.54 -18.83
C THR A 38 -3.06 -21.58 -17.68
N CYS A 39 -2.96 -20.26 -17.95
CA CYS A 39 -3.26 -19.21 -16.98
C CYS A 39 -4.78 -19.00 -16.91
N ASP A 40 -5.46 -20.08 -16.52
CA ASP A 40 -6.89 -20.12 -16.32
C ASP A 40 -7.23 -19.60 -14.93
N LEU A 41 -8.45 -19.08 -14.80
CA LEU A 41 -8.98 -18.70 -13.51
C LEU A 41 -9.59 -19.93 -12.85
N VAL A 42 -9.34 -20.07 -11.55
CA VAL A 42 -9.75 -21.24 -10.77
C VAL A 42 -10.82 -20.91 -9.74
N SER A 43 -11.50 -21.94 -9.23
CA SER A 43 -12.46 -21.79 -8.14
C SER A 43 -11.74 -21.69 -6.79
N PHE A 44 -12.43 -21.21 -5.76
CA PHE A 44 -11.92 -21.18 -4.39
C PHE A 44 -11.45 -22.55 -3.91
N TRP A 45 -12.14 -23.62 -4.31
CA TRP A 45 -11.85 -24.98 -3.85
C TRP A 45 -10.56 -25.55 -4.44
N ASP A 46 -10.22 -25.11 -5.66
CA ASP A 46 -9.01 -25.52 -6.40
C ASP A 46 -7.76 -24.71 -6.03
N LEU A 47 -7.90 -23.68 -5.19
CA LEU A 47 -6.76 -22.88 -4.73
C LEU A 47 -5.81 -23.70 -3.86
N PRO A 48 -4.50 -23.43 -3.92
CA PRO A 48 -3.58 -23.77 -2.85
C PRO A 48 -4.03 -23.18 -1.51
N GLU A 49 -3.80 -23.90 -0.41
CA GLU A 49 -4.28 -23.52 0.93
C GLU A 49 -3.84 -22.12 1.37
N TYR A 50 -2.63 -21.70 0.97
CA TYR A 50 -2.09 -20.38 1.33
C TYR A 50 -2.81 -19.20 0.63
N LEU A 51 -3.56 -19.45 -0.44
CA LEU A 51 -4.37 -18.44 -1.15
C LEU A 51 -5.84 -18.42 -0.69
N LYS A 52 -6.29 -19.39 0.11
CA LYS A 52 -7.67 -19.49 0.61
C LYS A 52 -7.92 -18.53 1.76
N ASP A 53 -8.09 -17.24 1.46
CA ASP A 53 -8.36 -16.22 2.48
C ASP A 53 -9.85 -15.97 2.74
N ASN A 54 -10.70 -15.95 1.71
CA ASN A 54 -12.11 -15.59 1.83
C ASN A 54 -13.03 -16.61 1.16
N GLU A 55 -13.66 -17.49 1.95
CA GLU A 55 -14.53 -18.56 1.47
C GLU A 55 -15.85 -18.10 0.81
N PHE A 56 -16.16 -16.80 0.85
CA PHE A 56 -17.36 -16.25 0.22
C PHE A 56 -17.14 -15.81 -1.23
N ILE A 57 -15.88 -15.68 -1.66
CA ILE A 57 -15.52 -15.43 -3.05
C ILE A 57 -15.23 -16.79 -3.68
N LEU A 58 -15.99 -17.19 -4.69
CA LEU A 58 -16.06 -18.60 -5.11
C LEU A 58 -15.28 -18.89 -6.40
N SER A 59 -15.04 -17.88 -7.22
CA SER A 59 -14.43 -18.03 -8.55
C SER A 59 -13.52 -16.84 -8.92
N TYR A 60 -12.99 -16.87 -10.15
CA TYR A 60 -12.11 -15.83 -10.72
C TYR A 60 -10.73 -15.67 -10.04
N TYR A 61 -10.22 -16.71 -9.39
CA TYR A 61 -8.90 -16.67 -8.76
C TYR A 61 -7.76 -16.95 -9.73
N ARG A 62 -6.61 -16.33 -9.47
CA ARG A 62 -5.33 -16.63 -10.14
C ARG A 62 -4.49 -17.49 -9.21
N ALA A 63 -3.88 -18.56 -9.72
CA ALA A 63 -3.03 -19.45 -8.94
C ALA A 63 -1.83 -19.95 -9.76
N ASP A 64 -0.63 -19.82 -9.20
CA ASP A 64 0.66 -20.17 -9.81
C ASP A 64 0.93 -19.55 -11.19
N TRP A 65 0.45 -18.31 -11.42
CA TRP A 65 0.68 -17.62 -12.70
C TRP A 65 2.12 -17.10 -12.79
N PRO A 66 2.82 -17.23 -13.94
CA PRO A 66 4.14 -16.63 -14.12
C PRO A 66 4.13 -15.11 -13.92
N LEU A 67 5.23 -14.50 -13.44
CA LEU A 67 5.30 -13.06 -13.17
C LEU A 67 4.87 -12.18 -14.35
N LYS A 68 5.23 -12.58 -15.58
CA LYS A 68 4.82 -11.87 -16.79
C LYS A 68 3.30 -11.86 -16.96
N GLU A 69 2.66 -13.01 -16.78
CA GLU A 69 1.20 -13.14 -16.89
C GLU A 69 0.48 -12.45 -15.73
N ALA A 70 1.05 -12.51 -14.52
CA ALA A 70 0.58 -11.75 -13.36
C ALA A 70 0.66 -10.24 -13.62
N LEU A 71 1.75 -9.72 -14.21
CA LEU A 71 1.87 -8.31 -14.58
C LEU A 71 0.79 -7.90 -15.61
N PHE A 72 0.63 -8.66 -16.70
CA PHE A 72 -0.36 -8.35 -17.73
C PHE A 72 -1.81 -8.61 -17.29
N SER A 73 -2.01 -9.35 -16.18
CA SER A 73 -3.35 -9.56 -15.61
C SER A 73 -4.01 -8.29 -15.10
N ILE A 74 -3.26 -7.19 -14.92
CA ILE A 74 -3.81 -5.85 -14.64
C ILE A 74 -4.90 -5.43 -15.67
N PHE A 75 -4.80 -5.93 -16.91
CA PHE A 75 -5.77 -5.69 -17.99
C PHE A 75 -6.81 -6.81 -18.16
N ARG A 76 -6.87 -7.78 -17.22
CA ARG A 76 -7.81 -8.90 -17.22
C ARG A 76 -8.74 -8.81 -16.02
N TRP A 77 -9.93 -9.38 -16.17
CA TRP A 77 -10.89 -9.52 -15.06
C TRP A 77 -10.57 -10.74 -14.21
N HIS A 78 -10.40 -10.51 -12.91
CA HIS A 78 -10.20 -11.49 -11.86
C HIS A 78 -10.62 -10.90 -10.51
N ASN A 79 -10.69 -11.72 -9.46
CA ASN A 79 -11.16 -11.31 -8.14
C ASN A 79 -10.33 -10.16 -7.50
N GLU A 80 -9.05 -10.07 -7.86
CA GLU A 80 -8.12 -9.01 -7.42
C GLU A 80 -8.13 -7.73 -8.29
N THR A 81 -8.88 -7.66 -9.41
CA THR A 81 -8.73 -6.57 -10.39
C THR A 81 -8.97 -5.21 -9.75
N LEU A 82 -10.09 -5.03 -9.04
CA LEU A 82 -10.37 -3.75 -8.38
C LEU A 82 -9.49 -3.51 -7.15
N ASN A 83 -8.96 -4.54 -6.49
CA ASN A 83 -7.98 -4.35 -5.41
C ASN A 83 -6.71 -3.68 -5.94
N VAL A 84 -6.22 -4.14 -7.12
CA VAL A 84 -5.08 -3.54 -7.83
C VAL A 84 -5.41 -2.12 -8.29
N TRP A 85 -6.52 -1.93 -9.01
CA TRP A 85 -6.84 -0.63 -9.63
C TRP A 85 -7.14 0.48 -8.63
N THR A 86 -7.85 0.18 -7.53
CA THR A 86 -8.18 1.19 -6.52
C THR A 86 -6.93 1.80 -5.88
N HIS A 87 -5.97 0.97 -5.46
CA HIS A 87 -4.71 1.45 -4.90
C HIS A 87 -3.73 1.98 -5.95
N LEU A 88 -3.70 1.44 -7.17
CA LEU A 88 -2.87 2.00 -8.25
C LEU A 88 -3.32 3.41 -8.63
N LEU A 89 -4.63 3.63 -8.80
CA LEU A 89 -5.17 4.96 -9.08
C LEU A 89 -4.94 5.90 -7.90
N GLY A 90 -5.10 5.43 -6.66
CA GLY A 90 -4.72 6.18 -5.46
C GLY A 90 -3.25 6.60 -5.49
N PHE A 91 -2.33 5.67 -5.77
CA PHE A 91 -0.91 5.95 -5.87
C PHE A 91 -0.62 7.03 -6.93
N LEU A 92 -1.17 6.88 -8.15
CA LEU A 92 -1.00 7.86 -9.21
C LEU A 92 -1.56 9.24 -8.83
N LEU A 93 -2.68 9.28 -8.12
CA LEU A 93 -3.24 10.53 -7.61
C LEU A 93 -2.28 11.21 -6.64
N PHE A 94 -1.71 10.47 -5.69
CA PHE A 94 -0.74 11.02 -4.73
C PHE A 94 0.57 11.45 -5.42
N VAL A 95 1.01 10.76 -6.47
CA VAL A 95 2.14 11.19 -7.32
C VAL A 95 1.84 12.53 -8.00
N VAL A 96 0.64 12.70 -8.57
CA VAL A 96 0.24 13.96 -9.24
C VAL A 96 0.17 15.09 -8.23
N VAL A 97 -0.40 14.85 -7.06
CA VAL A 97 -0.49 15.81 -5.96
C VAL A 97 0.91 16.21 -5.48
N ASP A 98 1.78 15.25 -5.17
CA ASP A 98 3.15 15.48 -4.71
C ASP A 98 3.96 16.32 -5.72
N HIS A 99 3.91 15.94 -7.01
CA HIS A 99 4.55 16.71 -8.08
C HIS A 99 3.96 18.11 -8.25
N GLY A 100 2.63 18.25 -8.14
CA GLY A 100 1.95 19.54 -8.21
C GLY A 100 2.44 20.50 -7.12
N GLU A 101 2.51 20.02 -5.88
CA GLU A 101 2.96 20.80 -4.72
C GLU A 101 4.45 21.13 -4.77
N PHE A 102 5.27 20.17 -5.23
CA PHE A 102 6.69 20.38 -5.44
C PHE A 102 6.96 21.46 -6.49
N ASN A 103 6.25 21.40 -7.62
CA ASN A 103 6.37 22.39 -8.70
C ASN A 103 5.81 23.77 -8.30
N ALA A 104 4.71 23.82 -7.55
CA ALA A 104 4.15 25.05 -7.00
C ALA A 104 5.14 25.71 -6.03
N SER A 105 5.83 24.90 -5.22
CA SER A 105 6.93 25.38 -4.39
C SER A 105 8.08 25.89 -5.28
N ALA A 106 8.46 25.14 -6.35
CA ALA A 106 9.65 25.39 -7.20
C ALA A 106 9.58 26.67 -8.00
N SER A 107 8.39 26.93 -8.51
CA SER A 107 8.08 28.13 -9.27
C SER A 107 7.98 29.37 -8.37
N GLY A 108 7.97 29.22 -7.04
CA GLY A 108 7.83 30.31 -6.08
C GLY A 108 6.50 31.07 -6.19
N CYS A 109 5.57 30.56 -6.99
CA CYS A 109 4.32 31.18 -7.44
C CYS A 109 3.19 30.19 -7.14
N GLY A 110 2.54 30.37 -5.99
CA GLY A 110 1.34 29.59 -5.66
C GLY A 110 0.27 29.81 -6.73
N SER A 111 -0.49 28.75 -7.02
CA SER A 111 -1.71 28.83 -7.81
C SER A 111 -2.70 29.74 -7.07
N VAL A 112 -2.75 31.03 -7.44
CA VAL A 112 -3.86 32.01 -7.34
C VAL A 112 -3.29 33.45 -7.32
N ARG A 113 -3.59 34.19 -8.39
CA ARG A 113 -3.63 35.66 -8.55
C ARG A 113 -2.40 36.48 -8.14
N LEU A 114 -1.49 36.71 -9.09
CA LEU A 114 -0.99 38.02 -9.57
C LEU A 114 0.35 37.81 -10.29
N VAL A 115 0.32 37.90 -11.62
CA VAL A 115 1.36 37.43 -12.55
C VAL A 115 2.62 38.31 -12.61
N ASN A 116 2.91 39.18 -11.62
CA ASN A 116 3.89 40.26 -11.82
C ASN A 116 5.09 40.34 -10.88
N LEU A 117 5.42 39.29 -10.09
CA LEU A 117 6.60 39.32 -9.21
C LEU A 117 7.55 38.12 -9.32
N CYS A 118 7.38 37.24 -10.32
CA CYS A 118 8.16 35.99 -10.42
C CYS A 118 9.65 36.17 -10.84
N TRP A 119 10.13 37.38 -11.08
CA TRP A 119 11.48 37.66 -11.60
C TRP A 119 12.49 38.18 -10.58
N ILE A 120 12.28 37.93 -9.28
CA ILE A 120 13.26 38.31 -8.25
C ILE A 120 14.34 37.22 -8.14
N GLY A 121 15.49 37.41 -8.79
CA GLY A 121 16.83 36.80 -8.58
C GLY A 121 16.93 35.29 -8.27
N SER A 122 17.71 34.53 -9.06
CA SER A 122 17.89 33.06 -8.88
C SER A 122 18.28 32.62 -7.46
N ALA A 123 19.04 33.45 -6.73
CA ALA A 123 19.43 33.17 -5.35
C ALA A 123 18.28 33.28 -4.34
N TYR A 124 17.36 34.24 -4.52
CA TYR A 124 16.18 34.39 -3.66
C TYR A 124 15.18 33.25 -3.90
N HIS A 125 14.98 32.87 -5.15
CA HIS A 125 14.17 31.70 -5.51
C HIS A 125 14.74 30.42 -4.92
N LEU A 126 16.05 30.18 -5.05
CA LEU A 126 16.70 29.00 -4.47
C LEU A 126 16.59 28.98 -2.94
N TRP A 127 16.82 30.11 -2.27
CA TRP A 127 16.68 30.22 -0.81
C TRP A 127 15.24 29.98 -0.35
N LYS A 128 14.26 30.63 -1.00
CA LYS A 128 12.83 30.43 -0.71
C LYS A 128 12.44 28.97 -0.91
N TRP A 129 12.98 28.32 -1.94
CA TRP A 129 12.68 26.93 -2.21
C TRP A 129 13.27 25.96 -1.19
N MET A 130 14.53 26.16 -0.83
CA MET A 130 15.18 25.40 0.25
C MET A 130 14.47 25.61 1.59
N PHE A 131 14.01 26.83 1.89
CA PHE A 131 13.24 27.15 3.09
C PHE A 131 11.86 26.47 3.11
N LEU A 132 11.14 26.48 1.98
CA LEU A 132 9.85 25.78 1.86
C LEU A 132 10.01 24.27 2.01
N LEU A 133 11.04 23.66 1.39
CA LEU A 133 11.33 22.25 1.58
C LEU A 133 11.65 21.93 3.05
N ALA A 134 12.44 22.79 3.71
CA ALA A 134 12.81 22.62 5.12
C ALA A 134 11.63 22.77 6.09
N THR A 135 10.57 23.50 5.74
CA THR A 135 9.37 23.68 6.58
C THR A 135 8.24 22.71 6.23
N ARG A 136 8.23 22.19 5.00
CA ARG A 136 7.21 21.28 4.46
C ARG A 136 7.62 19.81 4.41
N TRP A 137 8.79 19.44 4.94
CA TRP A 137 9.23 18.03 5.00
C TRP A 137 8.22 17.06 5.67
N PRO A 138 7.47 17.41 6.74
CA PRO A 138 6.51 16.47 7.35
C PRO A 138 5.39 16.08 6.40
N PHE A 139 4.94 17.03 5.56
CA PHE A 139 3.96 16.80 4.52
C PHE A 139 4.47 15.81 3.47
N TYR A 140 5.70 15.99 2.98
CA TYR A 140 6.31 15.05 2.03
C TYR A 140 6.55 13.65 2.64
N VAL A 141 6.82 13.56 3.95
CA VAL A 141 6.90 12.28 4.67
C VAL A 141 5.54 11.57 4.65
N PHE A 142 4.45 12.27 4.90
CA PHE A 142 3.10 11.72 4.78
C PHE A 142 2.79 11.25 3.35
N LEU A 143 3.06 12.08 2.33
CA LEU A 143 2.84 11.73 0.92
C LEU A 143 3.65 10.51 0.52
N GLY A 144 4.94 10.47 0.90
CA GLY A 144 5.84 9.33 0.67
C GLY A 144 5.33 8.04 1.31
N GLY A 145 4.89 8.09 2.57
CA GLY A 145 4.34 6.92 3.26
C GLY A 145 3.01 6.43 2.66
N SER A 146 2.15 7.35 2.22
CA SER A 146 0.90 7.02 1.52
C SER A 146 1.18 6.35 0.18
N MET A 147 2.09 6.92 -0.62
CA MET A 147 2.52 6.33 -1.89
C MET A 147 3.14 4.94 -1.70
N PHE A 148 3.98 4.77 -0.69
CA PHE A 148 4.57 3.48 -0.34
C PHE A 148 3.51 2.43 -0.01
N CYS A 149 2.51 2.77 0.82
CA CYS A 149 1.41 1.87 1.18
C CYS A 149 0.58 1.46 -0.04
N LEU A 150 0.18 2.43 -0.86
CA LEU A 150 -0.68 2.17 -2.03
C LEU A 150 0.05 1.34 -3.09
N LEU A 151 1.34 1.62 -3.31
CA LEU A 151 2.18 0.88 -4.24
C LEU A 151 2.48 -0.53 -3.75
N SER A 152 2.85 -0.70 -2.47
CA SER A 152 3.13 -2.04 -1.92
C SER A 152 1.89 -2.93 -1.98
N SER A 153 0.71 -2.38 -1.70
CA SER A 153 -0.56 -3.08 -1.84
C SER A 153 -0.88 -3.44 -3.29
N THR A 154 -0.67 -2.51 -4.23
CA THR A 154 -0.86 -2.76 -5.67
C THR A 154 0.04 -3.92 -6.15
N ILE A 155 1.32 -3.88 -5.81
CA ILE A 155 2.29 -4.94 -6.16
C ILE A 155 1.86 -6.26 -5.50
N CYS A 156 1.43 -6.22 -4.24
CA CYS A 156 0.96 -7.40 -3.53
C CYS A 156 -0.19 -8.07 -4.27
N HIS A 157 -1.29 -7.36 -4.50
CA HIS A 157 -2.48 -7.91 -5.16
C HIS A 157 -2.23 -8.28 -6.62
N LEU A 158 -1.24 -7.68 -7.29
CA LEU A 158 -0.90 -8.04 -8.65
C LEU A 158 -0.13 -9.38 -8.73
N PHE A 159 0.83 -9.60 -7.82
CA PHE A 159 1.79 -10.71 -7.90
C PHE A 159 1.59 -11.81 -6.84
N CYS A 160 0.66 -11.66 -5.89
CA CYS A 160 0.41 -12.63 -4.82
C CYS A 160 0.04 -14.04 -5.32
N CYS A 161 -0.41 -14.18 -6.57
CA CYS A 161 -0.76 -15.45 -7.19
C CYS A 161 0.43 -16.23 -7.76
N HIS A 162 1.66 -15.69 -7.74
CA HIS A 162 2.79 -16.27 -8.46
C HIS A 162 3.39 -17.51 -7.78
N SER A 163 3.75 -17.40 -6.50
CA SER A 163 4.36 -18.46 -5.72
C SER A 163 4.11 -18.25 -4.23
N HIS A 164 4.23 -19.32 -3.45
CA HIS A 164 4.02 -19.30 -2.00
C HIS A 164 4.95 -18.32 -1.28
N ASP A 165 6.26 -18.37 -1.57
CA ASP A 165 7.25 -17.51 -0.92
C ASP A 165 7.04 -16.03 -1.26
N LEU A 166 6.75 -15.74 -2.53
CA LEU A 166 6.51 -14.37 -2.96
C LEU A 166 5.21 -13.82 -2.35
N ASN A 167 4.16 -14.63 -2.29
CA ASN A 167 2.90 -14.29 -1.62
C ASN A 167 3.12 -13.84 -0.17
N ILE A 168 3.88 -14.63 0.61
CA ILE A 168 4.18 -14.31 2.01
C ILE A 168 4.95 -12.99 2.13
N HIS A 169 5.98 -12.79 1.30
CA HIS A 169 6.77 -11.56 1.33
C HIS A 169 5.95 -10.33 0.95
N LEU A 170 5.12 -10.43 -0.08
CA LEU A 170 4.28 -9.34 -0.56
C LEU A 170 3.19 -8.96 0.45
N LEU A 171 2.51 -9.95 1.06
CA LEU A 171 1.50 -9.68 2.09
C LEU A 171 2.12 -8.98 3.31
N ARG A 172 3.32 -9.38 3.72
CA ARG A 172 4.04 -8.70 4.80
C ARG A 172 4.41 -7.28 4.43
N MET A 173 4.87 -7.06 3.20
CA MET A 173 5.21 -5.73 2.70
C MET A 173 3.99 -4.82 2.62
N ASP A 174 2.83 -5.36 2.27
CA ASP A 174 1.55 -4.66 2.29
C ASP A 174 1.18 -4.21 3.72
N TYR A 175 1.30 -5.11 4.71
CA TYR A 175 1.10 -4.76 6.12
C TYR A 175 2.08 -3.70 6.65
N VAL A 176 3.35 -3.77 6.23
CA VAL A 176 4.36 -2.74 6.52
C VAL A 176 3.97 -1.41 5.86
N GLY A 177 3.35 -1.46 4.68
CA GLY A 177 2.76 -0.30 4.00
C GLY A 177 1.75 0.41 4.88
N ILE A 178 0.75 -0.31 5.40
CA ILE A 178 -0.30 0.24 6.27
C ILE A 178 0.31 0.87 7.53
N ALA A 179 1.22 0.15 8.21
CA ALA A 179 1.88 0.67 9.40
C ALA A 179 2.69 1.94 9.10
N THR A 180 3.45 1.95 8.00
CA THR A 180 4.23 3.10 7.56
C THR A 180 3.33 4.30 7.29
N MET A 181 2.23 4.14 6.55
CA MET A 181 1.29 5.23 6.27
C MET A 181 0.67 5.81 7.55
N ILE A 182 0.31 4.96 8.53
CA ILE A 182 -0.17 5.44 9.83
C ILE A 182 0.91 6.28 10.52
N ILE A 183 2.15 5.76 10.64
CA ILE A 183 3.24 6.49 11.27
C ILE A 183 3.50 7.83 10.58
N THR A 184 3.60 7.84 9.25
CA THR A 184 3.93 9.06 8.50
C THR A 184 2.79 10.08 8.49
N SER A 185 1.52 9.66 8.56
CA SER A 185 0.37 10.57 8.72
C SER A 185 0.38 11.36 10.03
N PHE A 186 1.09 10.89 11.05
CA PHE A 186 1.21 11.62 12.31
C PHE A 186 2.19 12.79 12.24
N PHE A 187 3.09 12.81 11.25
CA PHE A 187 4.12 13.84 11.12
C PHE A 187 3.54 15.24 10.89
N PRO A 188 2.70 15.50 9.86
CA PRO A 188 2.15 16.83 9.64
C PRO A 188 1.37 17.42 10.82
N PRO A 189 0.31 16.77 11.36
CA PRO A 189 -0.48 17.36 12.44
C PRO A 189 0.38 17.62 13.68
N ILE A 190 1.22 16.67 14.09
CA ILE A 190 2.03 16.84 15.30
C ILE A 190 3.07 17.95 15.12
N TYR A 191 3.78 17.94 13.98
CA TYR A 191 4.81 18.94 13.73
C TYR A 191 4.22 20.36 13.66
N TYR A 192 3.13 20.56 12.91
CA TYR A 192 2.56 21.89 12.71
C TYR A 192 1.78 22.42 13.92
N ILE A 193 1.05 21.56 14.63
CA ILE A 193 0.31 21.96 15.84
C ILE A 193 1.28 22.32 16.96
N PHE A 194 2.28 21.48 17.20
CA PHE A 194 3.21 21.63 18.32
C PHE A 194 4.54 22.27 17.90
N GLN A 195 4.56 23.04 16.82
CA GLN A 195 5.80 23.65 16.28
C GLN A 195 6.58 24.48 17.32
N CYS A 196 5.88 25.10 18.29
CA CYS A 196 6.48 25.92 19.34
C CYS A 196 6.84 25.12 20.60
N GLU A 197 6.36 23.88 20.71
CA GLU A 197 6.52 23.01 21.88
C GLU A 197 7.13 21.67 21.45
N PRO A 198 8.43 21.63 21.11
CA PRO A 198 9.07 20.46 20.50
C PRO A 198 9.04 19.21 21.38
N HIS A 199 8.92 19.38 22.70
CA HIS A 199 8.79 18.27 23.65
C HIS A 199 7.62 17.33 23.29
N TRP A 200 6.45 17.90 22.94
CA TRP A 200 5.27 17.11 22.57
C TRP A 200 5.42 16.44 21.22
N GLN A 201 6.18 17.03 20.30
CA GLN A 201 6.49 16.38 19.02
C GLN A 201 7.25 15.07 19.25
N PHE A 202 8.31 15.09 20.08
CA PHE A 202 9.08 13.89 20.37
C PHE A 202 8.27 12.82 21.08
N ILE A 203 7.41 13.19 22.04
CA ILE A 203 6.56 12.24 22.76
C ILE A 203 5.59 11.55 21.80
N TYR A 204 4.84 12.32 21.01
CA TYR A 204 3.80 11.73 20.16
C TYR A 204 4.38 11.00 18.94
N LEU A 205 5.39 11.56 18.27
CA LEU A 205 6.04 10.90 17.14
C LEU A 205 6.84 9.66 17.59
N GLY A 206 7.51 9.74 18.75
CA GLY A 206 8.18 8.59 19.35
C GLY A 206 7.19 7.48 19.72
N GLY A 207 6.06 7.86 20.34
CA GLY A 207 5.00 6.93 20.73
C GLY A 207 4.38 6.18 19.55
N VAL A 208 3.95 6.89 18.51
CA VAL A 208 3.36 6.25 17.31
C VAL A 208 4.39 5.39 16.57
N THR A 209 5.65 5.82 16.52
CA THR A 209 6.73 5.03 15.91
C THR A 209 6.98 3.74 16.69
N ALA A 210 7.00 3.80 18.03
CA ALA A 210 7.16 2.61 18.87
C ALA A 210 6.00 1.61 18.69
N LEU A 211 4.75 2.10 18.69
CA LEU A 211 3.56 1.27 18.42
C LEU A 211 3.58 0.67 17.01
N GLY A 212 4.04 1.44 16.03
CA GLY A 212 4.19 1.00 14.65
C GLY A 212 5.27 -0.06 14.47
N MET A 213 6.44 0.11 15.10
CA MET A 213 7.51 -0.88 15.09
C MET A 213 7.06 -2.19 15.77
N PHE A 214 6.35 -2.10 16.89
CA PHE A 214 5.76 -3.26 17.54
C PHE A 214 4.79 -4.00 16.60
N THR A 215 3.91 -3.28 15.92
CA THR A 215 2.97 -3.85 14.94
C THR A 215 3.69 -4.49 13.76
N ILE A 216 4.69 -3.82 13.18
CA ILE A 216 5.50 -4.35 12.08
C ILE A 216 6.17 -5.65 12.49
N VAL A 217 6.89 -5.67 13.61
CA VAL A 217 7.58 -6.88 14.11
C VAL A 217 6.58 -8.02 14.32
N THR A 218 5.40 -7.72 14.86
CA THR A 218 4.34 -8.70 15.06
C THR A 218 3.84 -9.29 13.73
N LEU A 219 3.62 -8.46 12.72
CA LEU A 219 3.07 -8.87 11.42
C LEU A 219 4.09 -9.48 10.45
N LEU A 220 5.39 -9.29 10.72
CA LEU A 220 6.45 -10.03 10.03
C LEU A 220 6.47 -11.52 10.42
N SER A 221 5.82 -11.91 11.53
CA SER A 221 5.66 -13.30 11.92
C SER A 221 4.63 -14.03 11.01
N PRO A 222 5.01 -15.13 10.31
CA PRO A 222 4.11 -15.85 9.41
C PRO A 222 2.85 -16.39 10.09
N SER A 223 2.92 -16.75 11.37
CA SER A 223 1.77 -17.31 12.10
C SER A 223 0.68 -16.27 12.33
N LEU A 224 1.07 -15.02 12.62
CA LEU A 224 0.17 -13.91 12.94
C LEU A 224 -0.34 -13.17 11.68
N SER A 225 0.30 -13.40 10.54
CA SER A 225 -0.12 -12.86 9.24
C SER A 225 -1.19 -13.70 8.53
N THR A 226 -1.51 -14.91 9.03
CA THR A 226 -2.51 -15.80 8.39
C THR A 226 -3.93 -15.23 8.41
N GLY A 227 -4.79 -15.66 7.47
CA GLY A 227 -6.19 -15.20 7.39
C GLY A 227 -6.99 -15.35 8.69
N LYS A 228 -6.63 -16.33 9.55
CA LYS A 228 -7.24 -16.58 10.86
C LYS A 228 -7.11 -15.41 11.84
N PHE A 229 -6.04 -14.61 11.73
CA PHE A 229 -5.77 -13.47 12.61
C PHE A 229 -6.23 -12.13 12.03
N ARG A 230 -7.18 -12.13 11.10
CA ARG A 230 -7.70 -10.91 10.46
C ARG A 230 -8.13 -9.85 11.46
N SER A 231 -8.98 -10.22 12.42
CA SER A 231 -9.47 -9.29 13.45
C SER A 231 -8.34 -8.78 14.35
N PHE A 232 -7.34 -9.62 14.62
CA PHE A 232 -6.15 -9.24 15.38
C PHE A 232 -5.31 -8.19 14.63
N ARG A 233 -5.09 -8.36 13.32
CA ARG A 233 -4.42 -7.33 12.50
C ARG A 233 -5.20 -6.02 12.48
N ALA A 234 -6.52 -6.08 12.27
CA ALA A 234 -7.38 -4.91 12.29
C ALA A 234 -7.29 -4.17 13.64
N PHE A 235 -7.24 -4.91 14.74
CA PHE A 235 -7.05 -4.34 16.09
C PHE A 235 -5.69 -3.64 16.23
N LEU A 236 -4.59 -4.26 15.78
CA LEU A 236 -3.26 -3.64 15.83
C LEU A 236 -3.23 -2.30 15.09
N PHE A 237 -3.65 -2.29 13.82
CA PHE A 237 -3.69 -1.06 13.02
C PHE A 237 -4.65 -0.01 13.60
N SER A 238 -5.84 -0.44 14.07
CA SER A 238 -6.81 0.48 14.68
C SER A 238 -6.27 1.07 15.97
N SER A 239 -5.56 0.32 16.80
CA SER A 239 -4.96 0.83 18.05
C SER A 239 -3.87 1.87 17.77
N MET A 240 -3.06 1.67 16.72
CA MET A 240 -2.10 2.69 16.26
C MET A 240 -2.82 3.96 15.80
N ALA A 241 -3.90 3.84 15.03
CA ALA A 241 -4.66 5.01 14.56
C ALA A 241 -5.37 5.74 15.72
N LEU A 242 -5.98 5.00 16.65
CA LEU A 242 -6.68 5.54 17.82
C LEU A 242 -5.74 6.25 18.80
N PHE A 243 -4.44 5.96 18.77
CA PHE A 243 -3.44 6.77 19.49
C PHE A 243 -3.52 8.25 19.10
N GLY A 244 -3.97 8.58 17.88
CA GLY A 244 -4.18 9.95 17.40
C GLY A 244 -5.21 10.76 18.18
N LEU A 245 -6.11 10.10 18.94
CA LEU A 245 -7.08 10.81 19.79
C LEU A 245 -6.39 11.60 20.92
N PHE A 246 -5.25 11.13 21.43
CA PHE A 246 -4.50 11.82 22.49
C PHE A 246 -3.88 13.15 22.01
N PRO A 247 -3.05 13.20 20.94
CA PRO A 247 -2.54 14.46 20.44
C PRO A 247 -3.65 15.37 19.89
N ALA A 248 -4.74 14.82 19.32
CA ALA A 248 -5.88 15.62 18.87
C ALA A 248 -6.57 16.33 20.04
N ALA A 249 -6.87 15.62 21.13
CA ALA A 249 -7.48 16.23 22.32
C ALA A 249 -6.56 17.31 22.93
N HIS A 250 -5.26 17.04 23.01
CA HIS A 250 -4.29 18.02 23.48
C HIS A 250 -4.20 19.24 22.55
N ALA A 251 -4.21 19.02 21.23
CA ALA A 251 -4.19 20.07 20.23
C ALA A 251 -5.39 21.02 20.36
N ILE A 252 -6.60 20.48 20.57
CA ILE A 252 -7.83 21.25 20.77
C ILE A 252 -7.69 22.16 21.99
N PHE A 253 -7.15 21.63 23.09
CA PHE A 253 -6.99 22.39 24.33
C PHE A 253 -6.00 23.55 24.18
N VAL A 254 -4.82 23.28 23.61
CA VAL A 254 -3.75 24.29 23.48
C VAL A 254 -4.04 25.31 22.38
N ASN A 255 -4.70 24.90 21.30
CA ASN A 255 -4.98 25.76 20.14
C ASN A 255 -6.47 26.12 20.04
N TRP A 256 -7.15 26.29 21.17
CA TRP A 256 -8.59 26.53 21.22
C TRP A 256 -9.03 27.70 20.34
N ASN A 257 -8.24 28.77 20.29
CA ASN A 257 -8.53 30.00 19.55
C ASN A 257 -8.13 29.96 18.07
N ASN A 258 -7.66 28.83 17.56
CA ASN A 258 -7.30 28.70 16.15
C ASN A 258 -8.57 28.78 15.26
N PRO A 259 -8.69 29.77 14.36
CA PRO A 259 -9.88 29.91 13.50
C PRO A 259 -10.06 28.74 12.52
N MET A 260 -8.99 28.02 12.17
CA MET A 260 -9.04 26.87 11.27
C MET A 260 -9.33 25.54 11.99
N ARG A 261 -9.47 25.57 13.33
CA ARG A 261 -9.65 24.37 14.18
C ARG A 261 -10.82 23.51 13.71
N ASP A 262 -11.98 24.11 13.46
CA ASP A 262 -13.20 23.34 13.14
C ASP A 262 -13.08 22.65 11.78
N THR A 263 -12.44 23.30 10.80
CA THR A 263 -12.13 22.71 9.49
C THR A 263 -11.15 21.55 9.62
N ILE A 264 -10.08 21.72 10.40
CA ILE A 264 -9.09 20.66 10.68
C ILE A 264 -9.78 19.46 11.33
N LEU A 265 -10.57 19.70 12.38
CA LEU A 265 -11.29 18.65 13.09
C LEU A 265 -12.30 17.94 12.19
N ALA A 266 -12.95 18.65 11.26
CA ALA A 266 -13.86 18.04 10.29
C ALA A 266 -13.12 17.07 9.36
N TYR A 267 -11.97 17.46 8.81
CA TYR A 267 -11.16 16.57 7.96
C TYR A 267 -10.59 15.37 8.73
N GLU A 268 -10.04 15.58 9.94
CA GLU A 268 -9.52 14.50 10.78
C GLU A 268 -10.63 13.54 11.23
N SER A 269 -11.82 14.07 11.53
CA SER A 269 -13.00 13.25 11.85
C SER A 269 -13.48 12.45 10.63
N ALA A 270 -13.48 13.06 9.44
CA ALA A 270 -13.81 12.38 8.19
C ALA A 270 -12.81 11.24 7.90
N MET A 271 -11.51 11.49 8.08
CA MET A 271 -10.46 10.46 7.99
C MET A 271 -10.76 9.29 8.94
N ALA A 272 -11.02 9.58 10.22
CA ALA A 272 -11.31 8.55 11.23
C ALA A 272 -12.56 7.73 10.85
N ILE A 273 -13.63 8.37 10.40
CA ILE A 273 -14.86 7.71 9.95
C ILE A 273 -14.57 6.80 8.75
N PHE A 274 -13.81 7.27 7.76
CA PHE A 274 -13.47 6.46 6.59
C PHE A 274 -12.66 5.22 6.97
N TYR A 275 -11.60 5.37 7.78
CA TYR A 275 -10.79 4.22 8.21
C TYR A 275 -11.57 3.23 9.07
N LEU A 276 -12.38 3.69 10.03
CA LEU A 276 -13.20 2.81 10.87
C LEU A 276 -14.26 2.07 10.05
N THR A 277 -14.91 2.78 9.12
CA THR A 277 -15.91 2.19 8.23
C THR A 277 -15.28 1.13 7.34
N GLY A 278 -14.18 1.45 6.65
CA GLY A 278 -13.44 0.49 5.82
C GLY A 278 -12.99 -0.73 6.61
N THR A 279 -12.44 -0.53 7.82
CA THR A 279 -12.04 -1.62 8.71
C THR A 279 -13.23 -2.50 9.11
N GLY A 280 -14.39 -1.89 9.33
CA GLY A 280 -15.65 -2.59 9.58
C GLY A 280 -16.05 -3.52 8.43
N PHE A 281 -15.98 -3.04 7.18
CA PHE A 281 -16.20 -3.89 6.00
C PHE A 281 -15.18 -5.04 5.95
N TYR A 282 -13.89 -4.73 6.07
CA TYR A 282 -12.79 -5.71 6.02
C TYR A 282 -12.95 -6.87 7.02
N VAL A 283 -13.29 -6.54 8.27
CA VAL A 283 -13.45 -7.54 9.34
C VAL A 283 -14.74 -8.34 9.15
N SER A 284 -15.84 -7.69 8.78
CA SER A 284 -17.16 -8.33 8.68
C SER A 284 -17.34 -9.20 7.43
N ARG A 285 -16.53 -8.98 6.38
CA ARG A 285 -16.69 -9.60 5.04
C ARG A 285 -18.07 -9.31 4.42
N PHE A 286 -18.64 -8.17 4.75
CA PHE A 286 -19.85 -7.67 4.11
C PHE A 286 -19.47 -6.93 2.82
N PRO A 287 -20.23 -7.07 1.72
CA PRO A 287 -21.49 -7.82 1.58
C PRO A 287 -21.32 -9.29 1.15
N GLU A 288 -20.14 -9.75 0.78
CA GLU A 288 -19.93 -11.07 0.17
C GLU A 288 -20.38 -12.24 1.06
N ARG A 289 -20.29 -12.08 2.38
CA ARG A 289 -20.80 -13.03 3.35
C ARG A 289 -22.30 -13.30 3.23
N LEU A 290 -23.09 -12.32 2.79
CA LEU A 290 -24.54 -12.46 2.65
C LEU A 290 -24.95 -13.20 1.38
N LYS A 291 -24.14 -13.10 0.31
CA LYS A 291 -24.42 -13.73 -0.97
C LYS A 291 -23.11 -14.21 -1.62
N PRO A 292 -22.58 -15.36 -1.18
CA PRO A 292 -21.35 -15.92 -1.73
C PRO A 292 -21.44 -16.12 -3.24
N GLY A 293 -20.35 -15.84 -3.97
CA GLY A 293 -20.31 -15.94 -5.43
C GLY A 293 -20.78 -14.68 -6.18
N TRP A 294 -21.64 -13.85 -5.57
CA TRP A 294 -22.19 -12.65 -6.25
C TRP A 294 -21.20 -11.49 -6.33
N PHE A 295 -20.27 -11.43 -5.39
CA PHE A 295 -19.30 -10.35 -5.26
C PHE A 295 -17.89 -10.79 -5.65
N ASP A 296 -17.75 -11.88 -6.43
CA ASP A 296 -16.45 -12.46 -6.78
C ASP A 296 -15.52 -11.49 -7.52
N LEU A 297 -16.09 -10.65 -8.39
CA LEU A 297 -15.33 -9.66 -9.17
C LEU A 297 -15.39 -8.25 -8.59
N THR A 298 -16.56 -7.85 -8.06
CA THR A 298 -16.81 -6.44 -7.70
C THR A 298 -17.61 -6.30 -6.42
N GLY A 299 -17.27 -5.31 -5.60
CA GLY A 299 -18.04 -4.89 -4.43
C GLY A 299 -17.85 -5.77 -3.19
N HIS A 300 -16.83 -6.63 -3.15
CA HIS A 300 -16.49 -7.37 -1.93
C HIS A 300 -15.75 -6.48 -0.93
N SER A 301 -15.77 -6.89 0.34
CA SER A 301 -15.30 -6.10 1.48
C SER A 301 -13.89 -5.54 1.33
N HIS A 302 -12.98 -6.29 0.72
CA HIS A 302 -11.57 -5.91 0.58
C HIS A 302 -11.41 -4.77 -0.44
N GLN A 303 -12.17 -4.78 -1.53
CA GLN A 303 -12.23 -3.66 -2.48
C GLN A 303 -12.81 -2.41 -1.83
N ILE A 304 -13.88 -2.57 -1.05
CA ILE A 304 -14.50 -1.47 -0.33
C ILE A 304 -13.51 -0.86 0.68
N PHE A 305 -12.78 -1.71 1.41
CA PHE A 305 -11.72 -1.30 2.32
C PHE A 305 -10.65 -0.46 1.62
N HIS A 306 -10.15 -0.90 0.45
CA HIS A 306 -9.17 -0.14 -0.34
C HIS A 306 -9.68 1.26 -0.71
N VAL A 307 -10.94 1.38 -1.12
CA VAL A 307 -11.54 2.68 -1.43
C VAL A 307 -11.57 3.59 -0.20
N PHE A 308 -11.98 3.07 0.95
CA PHE A 308 -12.00 3.84 2.19
C PHE A 308 -10.61 4.24 2.68
N VAL A 309 -9.58 3.43 2.41
CA VAL A 309 -8.18 3.81 2.70
C VAL A 309 -7.77 5.04 1.89
N VAL A 310 -8.07 5.06 0.59
CA VAL A 310 -7.77 6.22 -0.28
C VAL A 310 -8.57 7.46 0.15
N LEU A 311 -9.87 7.31 0.45
CA LEU A 311 -10.70 8.42 0.94
C LEU A 311 -10.20 8.97 2.29
N GLY A 312 -9.78 8.10 3.21
CA GLY A 312 -9.17 8.49 4.47
C GLY A 312 -7.88 9.29 4.27
N ALA A 313 -6.99 8.81 3.40
CA ALA A 313 -5.76 9.51 3.06
C ALA A 313 -6.02 10.88 2.39
N LEU A 314 -7.04 10.98 1.53
CA LEU A 314 -7.47 12.25 0.91
C LEU A 314 -8.03 13.25 1.94
N ALA A 315 -8.84 12.78 2.88
CA ALA A 315 -9.34 13.63 3.97
C ALA A 315 -8.17 14.17 4.82
N HIS A 316 -7.21 13.30 5.16
CA HIS A 316 -6.02 13.70 5.90
C HIS A 316 -5.10 14.66 5.12
N TYR A 317 -4.97 14.45 3.80
CA TYR A 317 -4.29 15.40 2.92
C TYR A 317 -4.94 16.79 2.99
N GLY A 318 -6.28 16.86 2.96
CA GLY A 318 -7.04 18.11 3.16
C GLY A 318 -6.79 18.77 4.53
N ALA A 319 -6.75 17.98 5.62
CA ALA A 319 -6.35 18.48 6.94
C ALA A 319 -4.92 19.07 6.89
N THR A 320 -4.00 18.38 6.22
CA THR A 320 -2.60 18.80 6.13
C THR A 320 -2.42 20.11 5.36
N LEU A 321 -3.13 20.30 4.25
CA LEU A 321 -3.15 21.59 3.55
C LEU A 321 -3.67 22.70 4.46
N THR A 322 -4.70 22.40 5.27
CA THR A 322 -5.27 23.37 6.22
C THR A 322 -4.26 23.74 7.33
N PHE A 323 -3.49 22.76 7.82
CA PHE A 323 -2.39 23.03 8.76
C PHE A 323 -1.33 23.94 8.13
N LEU A 324 -0.91 23.64 6.90
CA LEU A 324 0.09 24.44 6.17
C LEU A 324 -0.38 25.87 5.95
N GLU A 325 -1.62 26.08 5.48
CA GLU A 325 -2.18 27.42 5.26
C GLU A 325 -2.17 28.25 6.55
N TYR A 326 -2.57 27.65 7.68
CA TYR A 326 -2.56 28.35 8.96
C TYR A 326 -1.14 28.70 9.45
N ARG A 327 -0.16 27.83 9.19
CA ARG A 327 1.23 28.04 9.61
C ARG A 327 2.02 28.99 8.71
N ASP A 328 1.67 29.07 7.43
CA ASP A 328 2.19 30.09 6.52
C ASP A 328 1.80 31.52 6.98
N GLN A 329 0.70 31.65 7.73
CA GLN A 329 0.20 32.93 8.26
C GLN A 329 0.60 33.20 9.71
N ALA A 330 0.76 32.15 10.52
CA ALA A 330 1.01 32.26 11.96
C ALA A 330 2.21 31.40 12.40
N GLY A 331 3.31 32.08 12.75
CA GLY A 331 4.51 31.48 13.33
C GLY A 331 4.45 31.34 14.85
N CYS A 332 5.55 30.87 15.44
CA CYS A 332 5.73 30.95 16.89
C CYS A 332 6.01 32.40 17.28
N GLY A 333 5.15 32.97 18.13
CA GLY A 333 5.46 34.24 18.79
C GLY A 333 6.68 34.06 19.67
N ALA A 334 7.66 34.96 19.56
CA ALA A 334 8.72 35.04 20.54
C ALA A 334 8.09 35.49 21.88
N ASN A 335 8.08 34.59 22.86
CA ASN A 335 7.62 34.76 24.24
C ASN A 335 6.10 34.74 24.46
N LEU A 336 5.64 33.68 25.13
CA LEU A 336 4.77 33.81 26.30
C LEU A 336 5.58 33.41 27.54
#